data_AF-A0A7J7YWV3-F1
#
_entry.id   AF-A0A7J7YWV3-F1
#
_cell.length_a   1.000
_cell.length_b   1.000
_cell.length_c   1.000
_cell.angle_alpha   90.00
_cell.angle_beta   90.00
_cell.angle_gamma   90.00
#
_symmetry.space_group_name_H-M   'P 1'
#
loop_
_entity.id
_entity.type
_entity.pdbx_description
1 polymer ?
#
loop_
_entity_poly.entity_id
_entity_poly.type
_entity_poly.pdbx_seq_one_letter_code
_entity_poly.pdbx_strand_id
1 'polypeptide(L)'
;MQHAYDFYKPDMLSEYPVVDGKLSIQCYLSALDRCYSVYRKKIRAQWQKEGNDRDFTLNDFSFMIFHSPYCKLVQKSLARMMLNDFLNDQNRDKNSIYGGLEAFGDVKLEDTYFDRDVEKAFMKASSDLFNQKTKASLLVSNQNGNMYTSSVYGSLASLLAQYSPQQLAGKRIGVFSYGSGLAATLYSLKVTQDATPGSALDKITASLCDLKSRLDSRTCVAPAAFAESMKLREDTHHLGNYIPQSSIDSLFEGTWYLVRVDEKHRRTYARRPSPNTDTLADGEGLVHSSTAAEHIPSPAKKVPRLPGTAAEPEAAVISNGEH
;
A
#
# COMPACT_ATOMS: atom_id res chain seq x y z
N MET A 1 -12.63 10.84 -2.68
CA MET A 1 -12.71 10.61 -1.23
C MET A 1 -14.19 10.62 -0.86
N GLN A 2 -14.57 9.81 0.12
CA GLN A 2 -15.94 9.70 0.62
C GLN A 2 -15.86 9.19 2.07
N HIS A 3 -16.77 9.60 2.94
CA HIS A 3 -16.87 8.99 4.27
C HIS A 3 -17.47 7.57 4.18
N ALA A 4 -16.76 6.58 4.72
CA ALA A 4 -17.18 5.17 4.75
C ALA A 4 -16.59 4.45 5.97
N TYR A 5 -17.26 3.39 6.43
CA TYR A 5 -16.82 2.51 7.52
C TYR A 5 -16.53 1.09 7.02
N ASP A 6 -15.85 0.99 5.89
CA ASP A 6 -15.57 -0.29 5.23
C ASP A 6 -14.40 -1.05 5.88
N PHE A 7 -13.39 -0.32 6.32
CA PHE A 7 -12.28 -0.80 7.15
C PHE A 7 -11.72 0.39 7.92
N TYR A 8 -11.55 0.25 9.23
CA TYR A 8 -11.03 1.30 10.10
C TYR A 8 -10.43 0.71 11.38
N LYS A 9 -9.64 1.52 12.12
CA LYS A 9 -8.96 1.11 13.36
C LYS A 9 -9.43 1.97 14.55
N PRO A 10 -10.63 1.74 15.07
CA PRO A 10 -11.20 2.56 16.15
C PRO A 10 -10.67 2.15 17.52
N ASP A 11 -10.29 0.88 17.69
CA ASP A 11 -9.81 0.33 18.95
C ASP A 11 -8.32 0.62 19.12
N MET A 12 -7.98 1.52 20.02
CA MET A 12 -6.60 1.88 20.32
C MET A 12 -5.87 0.83 21.16
N LEU A 13 -6.59 -0.17 21.68
CA LEU A 13 -6.02 -1.30 22.41
C LEU A 13 -5.64 -2.46 21.49
N SER A 14 -5.97 -2.41 20.21
CA SER A 14 -5.67 -3.48 19.26
C SER A 14 -5.00 -2.96 18.00
N GLU A 15 -4.08 -3.76 17.46
CA GLU A 15 -3.57 -3.50 16.12
C GLU A 15 -4.62 -3.84 15.03
N TYR A 16 -5.57 -4.73 15.37
CA TYR A 16 -6.50 -5.29 14.40
C TYR A 16 -7.58 -4.29 13.99
N PRO A 17 -7.89 -4.23 12.68
CA PRO A 17 -8.94 -3.38 12.17
C PRO A 17 -10.32 -3.99 12.40
N VAL A 18 -11.33 -3.13 12.49
CA VAL A 18 -12.72 -3.51 12.22
C VAL A 18 -12.91 -3.51 10.71
N VAL A 19 -13.41 -4.61 10.16
CA VAL A 19 -13.56 -4.80 8.71
C VAL A 19 -14.94 -5.28 8.37
N ASP A 20 -15.67 -4.52 7.55
CA ASP A 20 -16.82 -5.03 6.81
C ASP A 20 -16.31 -5.52 5.44
N GLY A 21 -16.10 -6.83 5.34
CA GLY A 21 -15.51 -7.47 4.16
C GLY A 21 -16.32 -7.25 2.88
N LYS A 22 -17.66 -7.18 2.98
CA LYS A 22 -18.52 -6.94 1.82
C LYS A 22 -18.45 -5.46 1.44
N LEU A 23 -18.61 -4.56 2.41
CA LEU A 23 -18.58 -3.12 2.17
C LEU A 23 -17.22 -2.66 1.62
N SER A 24 -16.10 -3.22 2.09
CA SER A 24 -14.75 -2.88 1.58
C SER A 24 -14.55 -3.22 0.11
N ILE A 25 -15.10 -4.33 -0.38
CA ILE A 25 -15.06 -4.65 -1.82
C ILE A 25 -15.92 -3.66 -2.62
N GLN A 26 -17.11 -3.32 -2.12
CA GLN A 26 -17.99 -2.34 -2.78
C GLN A 26 -17.36 -0.94 -2.82
N CYS A 27 -16.79 -0.49 -1.70
CA CYS A 27 -16.08 0.79 -1.58
C CYS A 27 -14.86 0.84 -2.51
N TYR A 28 -14.09 -0.24 -2.60
CA TYR A 28 -12.97 -0.34 -3.54
C TYR A 28 -13.43 -0.18 -4.99
N LEU A 29 -14.44 -0.95 -5.43
CA LEU A 29 -14.89 -0.96 -6.82
C LEU A 29 -15.62 0.34 -7.21
N SER A 30 -16.45 0.89 -6.32
CA SER A 30 -17.11 2.20 -6.54
C SER A 30 -16.10 3.35 -6.60
N ALA A 31 -15.06 3.32 -5.76
CA ALA A 31 -13.96 4.27 -5.84
C ALA A 31 -13.19 4.14 -7.17
N LEU A 32 -12.97 2.91 -7.65
CA LEU A 32 -12.36 2.65 -8.96
C LEU A 32 -13.17 3.23 -10.10
N ASP A 33 -14.49 2.99 -10.14
CA ASP A 33 -15.40 3.55 -11.14
C ASP A 33 -15.28 5.09 -11.18
N ARG A 34 -15.36 5.72 -9.99
CA ARG A 34 -15.30 7.18 -9.88
C ARG A 34 -13.94 7.73 -10.30
N CYS A 35 -12.85 7.15 -9.81
CA CYS A 35 -11.50 7.60 -10.14
C CYS A 35 -11.20 7.42 -11.64
N TYR A 36 -11.66 6.33 -12.24
CA TYR A 36 -11.45 6.09 -13.66
C TYR A 36 -12.25 7.07 -14.53
N SER A 37 -13.53 7.30 -14.21
CA SER A 37 -14.35 8.33 -14.86
C SER A 37 -13.69 9.72 -14.82
N VAL A 38 -13.19 10.14 -13.65
CA VAL A 38 -12.49 11.44 -13.50
C VAL A 38 -11.19 11.48 -14.30
N TYR A 39 -10.41 10.40 -14.30
CA TYR A 39 -9.18 10.32 -15.09
C TYR A 39 -9.46 10.45 -16.59
N ARG A 40 -10.44 9.69 -17.11
CA ARG A 40 -10.87 9.72 -18.52
C ARG A 40 -11.33 11.12 -18.92
N LYS A 41 -12.13 11.79 -18.09
CA LYS A 41 -12.55 13.18 -18.33
C LYS A 41 -11.37 14.14 -18.44
N LYS A 42 -10.38 14.04 -17.54
CA LYS A 42 -9.20 14.91 -17.51
C LYS A 42 -8.32 14.73 -18.75
N ILE A 43 -8.04 13.49 -19.14
CA ILE A 43 -7.17 13.22 -20.29
C ILE A 43 -7.88 13.52 -21.62
N ARG A 44 -9.18 13.27 -21.74
CA ARG A 44 -9.98 13.68 -22.91
C ARG A 44 -9.92 15.20 -23.10
N ALA A 45 -10.10 15.98 -22.03
CA ALA A 45 -9.99 17.44 -22.10
C ALA A 45 -8.59 17.93 -22.53
N GLN A 46 -7.52 17.18 -22.27
CA GLN A 46 -6.19 17.47 -22.78
C GLN A 46 -6.08 17.13 -24.27
N TRP A 47 -6.49 15.93 -24.68
CA TRP A 47 -6.46 15.50 -26.08
C TRP A 47 -7.30 16.38 -27.00
N GLN A 48 -8.45 16.88 -26.55
CA GLN A 48 -9.28 17.80 -27.32
C GLN A 48 -8.55 19.12 -27.64
N LYS A 49 -7.72 19.62 -26.72
CA LYS A 49 -6.87 20.79 -26.99
C LYS A 49 -5.78 20.51 -28.03
N GLU A 50 -5.40 19.24 -28.18
CA GLU A 50 -4.44 18.75 -29.17
C GLU A 50 -5.14 18.32 -30.49
N GLY A 51 -6.46 18.55 -30.62
CA GLY A 51 -7.24 18.19 -31.82
C GLY A 51 -7.60 16.69 -31.90
N ASN A 52 -7.59 15.97 -30.78
CA ASN A 52 -7.93 14.55 -30.72
C ASN A 52 -9.17 14.31 -29.85
N ASP A 53 -10.28 13.96 -30.49
CA ASP A 53 -11.59 13.76 -29.86
C ASP A 53 -11.87 12.32 -29.40
N ARG A 54 -10.89 11.41 -29.49
CA ARG A 54 -11.09 10.00 -29.12
C ARG A 54 -11.31 9.83 -27.61
N ASP A 55 -12.11 8.82 -27.26
CA ASP A 55 -12.27 8.42 -25.86
C ASP A 55 -11.08 7.61 -25.35
N PHE A 56 -10.78 7.79 -24.06
CA PHE A 56 -9.78 6.99 -23.35
C PHE A 56 -10.37 5.64 -22.93
N THR A 57 -9.64 4.55 -23.16
CA THR A 57 -10.01 3.18 -22.78
C THR A 57 -8.82 2.44 -22.13
N LEU A 58 -9.01 1.21 -21.67
CA LEU A 58 -7.94 0.32 -21.20
C LEU A 58 -6.83 0.10 -22.24
N ASN A 59 -7.11 0.27 -23.53
CA ASN A 59 -6.09 0.14 -24.59
C ASN A 59 -5.05 1.27 -24.54
N ASP A 60 -5.37 2.41 -23.93
CA ASP A 60 -4.48 3.56 -23.77
C ASP A 60 -3.49 3.42 -22.60
N PHE A 61 -3.72 2.44 -21.74
CA PHE A 61 -2.74 1.97 -20.78
C PHE A 61 -1.94 0.82 -21.38
N SER A 62 -0.61 0.93 -21.34
CA SER A 62 0.25 -0.20 -21.66
C SER A 62 0.29 -1.20 -20.51
N PHE A 63 0.29 -0.68 -19.28
CA PHE A 63 0.19 -1.44 -18.05
C PHE A 63 -0.82 -0.77 -17.11
N MET A 64 -1.49 -1.57 -16.30
CA MET A 64 -2.41 -1.08 -15.26
C MET A 64 -2.10 -1.81 -13.96
N ILE A 65 -1.66 -1.05 -12.96
CA ILE A 65 -1.33 -1.56 -11.63
C ILE A 65 -2.32 -1.02 -10.59
N PHE A 66 -2.51 -1.79 -9.53
CA PHE A 66 -3.51 -1.52 -8.51
C PHE A 66 -2.91 -1.70 -7.12
N HIS A 67 -3.47 -0.99 -6.13
CA HIS A 67 -3.43 -1.46 -4.75
C HIS A 67 -3.99 -2.89 -4.72
N SER A 68 -3.22 -3.83 -4.19
CA SER A 68 -3.53 -5.26 -4.20
C SER A 68 -3.70 -5.79 -2.78
N PRO A 69 -4.93 -5.77 -2.23
CA PRO A 69 -5.26 -6.51 -1.00
C PRO A 69 -5.05 -8.01 -1.18
N TYR A 70 -5.46 -8.53 -2.35
CA TYR A 70 -5.22 -9.89 -2.81
C TYR A 70 -5.44 -9.97 -4.33
N CYS A 71 -4.75 -10.90 -5.00
CA CYS A 71 -4.67 -10.93 -6.46
C CYS A 71 -6.03 -11.07 -7.17
N LYS A 72 -6.98 -11.80 -6.56
CA LYS A 72 -8.31 -12.00 -7.16
C LYS A 72 -9.09 -10.69 -7.28
N LEU A 73 -9.00 -9.79 -6.29
CA LEU A 73 -9.66 -8.48 -6.39
C LEU A 73 -9.07 -7.67 -7.54
N VAL A 74 -7.75 -7.68 -7.73
CA VAL A 74 -7.11 -6.96 -8.85
C VAL A 74 -7.58 -7.48 -10.21
N GLN A 75 -7.77 -8.80 -10.36
CA GLN A 75 -8.34 -9.38 -11.58
C GLN A 75 -9.77 -8.86 -11.83
N LYS A 76 -10.61 -8.79 -10.78
CA LYS A 76 -11.95 -8.20 -10.85
C LYS A 76 -11.90 -6.70 -11.17
N SER A 77 -10.92 -5.97 -10.65
CA SER A 77 -10.74 -4.54 -10.89
C SER A 77 -10.47 -4.22 -12.35
N LEU A 78 -9.63 -4.98 -13.03
CA LEU A 78 -9.41 -4.77 -14.46
C LEU A 78 -10.66 -5.11 -15.29
N ALA A 79 -11.35 -6.20 -14.95
CA ALA A 79 -12.63 -6.55 -15.56
C ALA A 79 -13.68 -5.43 -15.34
N ARG A 80 -13.68 -4.81 -14.16
CA ARG A 80 -14.54 -3.67 -13.84
C ARG A 80 -14.21 -2.42 -14.67
N MET A 81 -12.94 -2.17 -14.94
CA MET A 81 -12.55 -1.10 -15.88
C MET A 81 -13.02 -1.40 -17.31
N MET A 82 -13.00 -2.67 -17.75
CA MET A 82 -13.55 -3.05 -19.05
C MET A 82 -15.07 -2.86 -19.11
N LEU A 83 -15.81 -3.13 -18.03
CA LEU A 83 -17.23 -2.79 -17.92
C LEU A 83 -17.45 -1.28 -18.05
N ASN A 84 -16.61 -0.46 -17.40
CA ASN A 84 -16.67 0.99 -17.56
C ASN A 84 -16.44 1.41 -19.02
N ASP A 85 -15.49 0.80 -19.73
CA ASP A 85 -15.26 1.10 -21.15
C ASP A 85 -16.46 0.70 -22.00
N PHE A 86 -16.98 -0.51 -21.81
CA PHE A 86 -18.17 -1.04 -22.50
C PHE A 86 -19.40 -0.14 -22.34
N LEU A 87 -19.71 0.28 -21.11
CA LEU A 87 -20.87 1.14 -20.84
C LEU A 87 -20.70 2.58 -21.35
N ASN A 88 -19.48 3.02 -21.62
CA ASN A 88 -19.22 4.36 -22.17
C ASN A 88 -19.02 4.36 -23.70
N ASP A 89 -18.92 3.20 -24.35
CA ASP A 89 -18.82 3.11 -25.80
C ASP A 89 -20.21 3.12 -26.45
N GLN A 90 -20.54 4.22 -27.13
CA GLN A 90 -21.81 4.37 -27.86
C GLN A 90 -21.96 3.40 -29.03
N ASN A 91 -20.85 2.82 -29.51
CA ASN A 91 -20.82 1.86 -30.61
C ASN A 91 -20.46 0.45 -30.11
N ARG A 92 -20.68 0.15 -28.83
CA ARG A 92 -20.33 -1.13 -28.20
C ARG A 92 -20.82 -2.35 -28.98
N ASP A 93 -22.02 -2.31 -29.56
CA ASP A 93 -22.61 -3.42 -30.32
C ASP A 93 -21.86 -3.74 -31.63
N LYS A 94 -21.02 -2.80 -32.10
CA LYS A 94 -20.20 -2.95 -33.32
C LYS A 94 -18.73 -3.19 -32.99
N ASN A 95 -18.35 -3.13 -31.71
CA ASN A 95 -16.98 -3.25 -31.27
C ASN A 95 -16.67 -4.71 -30.91
N SER A 96 -15.85 -5.38 -31.72
CA SER A 96 -15.52 -6.80 -31.56
C SER A 96 -14.87 -7.13 -30.22
N ILE A 97 -14.29 -6.15 -29.52
CA ILE A 97 -13.73 -6.29 -28.16
C ILE A 97 -14.82 -6.71 -27.16
N TYR A 98 -16.08 -6.36 -27.40
CA TYR A 98 -17.21 -6.62 -26.51
C TYR A 98 -18.14 -7.73 -26.99
N GLY A 99 -17.74 -8.52 -27.98
CA GLY A 99 -18.56 -9.61 -28.49
C GLY A 99 -18.96 -10.60 -27.38
N GLY A 100 -20.26 -10.87 -27.25
CA GLY A 100 -20.81 -11.73 -26.20
C GLY A 100 -21.14 -11.01 -24.87
N LEU A 101 -21.05 -9.68 -24.83
CA LEU A 101 -21.41 -8.86 -23.66
C LEU A 101 -22.71 -8.06 -23.85
N GLU A 102 -23.43 -8.28 -24.94
CA GLU A 102 -24.60 -7.50 -25.36
C GLU A 102 -25.70 -7.52 -24.30
N ALA A 103 -25.88 -8.66 -23.62
CA ALA A 103 -26.85 -8.84 -22.54
C ALA A 103 -26.66 -7.88 -21.35
N PHE A 104 -25.49 -7.24 -21.23
CA PHE A 104 -25.15 -6.32 -20.15
C PHE A 104 -25.23 -4.85 -20.55
N GLY A 105 -25.72 -4.51 -21.76
CA GLY A 105 -25.73 -3.13 -22.28
C GLY A 105 -26.44 -2.11 -21.39
N ASP A 106 -27.46 -2.53 -20.65
CA ASP A 106 -28.33 -1.65 -19.87
C ASP A 106 -28.08 -1.72 -18.36
N VAL A 107 -27.06 -2.48 -17.92
CA VAL A 107 -26.72 -2.56 -16.49
C VAL A 107 -26.12 -1.25 -16.00
N LYS A 108 -26.34 -0.95 -14.72
CA LYS A 108 -25.68 0.17 -14.04
C LYS A 108 -24.50 -0.32 -13.23
N LEU A 109 -23.49 0.53 -13.10
CA LEU A 109 -22.30 0.21 -12.31
C LEU A 109 -22.68 -0.06 -10.85
N GLU A 110 -23.47 0.82 -10.25
CA GLU A 110 -23.88 0.76 -8.84
C GLU A 110 -24.65 -0.53 -8.46
N ASP A 111 -25.32 -1.15 -9.43
CA ASP A 111 -26.13 -2.36 -9.22
C ASP A 111 -25.32 -3.66 -9.39
N THR A 112 -24.07 -3.58 -9.87
CA THR A 112 -23.32 -4.74 -10.36
C THR A 112 -22.06 -5.09 -9.57
N TYR A 113 -21.84 -4.48 -8.38
CA TYR A 113 -20.63 -4.75 -7.58
C TYR A 113 -20.46 -6.21 -7.14
N PHE A 114 -21.57 -6.94 -7.02
CA PHE A 114 -21.59 -8.35 -6.64
C PHE A 114 -22.41 -9.21 -7.61
N ASP A 115 -22.73 -8.67 -8.79
CA ASP A 115 -23.38 -9.44 -9.84
C ASP A 115 -22.38 -10.44 -10.42
N ARG A 116 -22.67 -11.73 -10.21
CA ARG A 116 -21.77 -12.83 -10.59
C ARG A 116 -21.72 -13.07 -12.09
N ASP A 117 -22.80 -12.76 -12.81
CA ASP A 117 -22.87 -12.97 -14.25
C ASP A 117 -22.08 -11.88 -14.96
N VAL A 118 -22.23 -10.62 -14.53
CA VAL A 118 -21.38 -9.50 -14.97
C VAL A 118 -19.92 -9.78 -14.62
N GLU A 119 -19.61 -10.15 -13.37
CA GLU A 119 -18.23 -10.47 -12.97
C GLU A 119 -17.63 -11.56 -13.88
N LYS A 120 -18.32 -12.68 -14.05
CA LYS A 120 -17.81 -13.81 -14.84
C LYS A 120 -17.61 -13.44 -16.30
N ALA A 121 -18.57 -12.72 -16.91
CA ALA A 121 -18.50 -12.32 -18.30
C ALA A 121 -17.33 -11.37 -18.56
N PHE A 122 -17.19 -10.31 -17.75
CA PHE A 122 -16.13 -9.32 -17.94
C PHE A 122 -14.76 -9.85 -17.52
N MET A 123 -14.66 -10.73 -16.53
CA MET A 123 -13.39 -11.40 -16.20
C MET A 123 -12.90 -12.30 -17.34
N LYS A 124 -13.83 -12.96 -18.06
CA LYS A 124 -13.50 -13.76 -19.24
C LYS A 124 -13.08 -12.84 -20.40
N ALA A 125 -13.87 -11.82 -20.69
CA ALA A 125 -13.60 -10.89 -21.79
C ALA A 125 -12.28 -10.10 -21.59
N SER A 126 -11.93 -9.78 -20.34
CA SER A 126 -10.71 -9.05 -20.01
C SER A 126 -9.48 -9.94 -19.77
N SER A 127 -9.54 -11.25 -20.03
CA SER A 127 -8.47 -12.18 -19.66
C SER A 127 -7.12 -11.83 -20.30
N ASP A 128 -7.14 -11.49 -21.58
CA ASP A 128 -5.93 -11.21 -22.34
C ASP A 128 -5.36 -9.85 -21.95
N LEU A 129 -6.22 -8.85 -21.76
CA LEU A 129 -5.83 -7.56 -21.21
C LEU A 129 -5.21 -7.72 -19.81
N PHE A 130 -5.76 -8.60 -18.96
CA PHE A 130 -5.21 -8.88 -17.64
C PHE A 130 -3.82 -9.50 -17.72
N ASN A 131 -3.66 -10.52 -18.55
CA ASN A 131 -2.37 -11.17 -18.74
C ASN A 131 -1.30 -10.21 -19.27
N GLN A 132 -1.67 -9.32 -20.20
CA GLN A 132 -0.74 -8.39 -20.83
C GLN A 132 -0.42 -7.16 -19.97
N LYS A 133 -1.42 -6.58 -19.30
CA LYS A 133 -1.31 -5.25 -18.68
C LYS A 133 -1.11 -5.29 -17.17
N THR A 134 -1.51 -6.37 -16.48
CA THR A 134 -1.63 -6.37 -15.02
C THR A 134 -0.98 -7.57 -14.34
N LYS A 135 -1.03 -8.77 -14.92
CA LYS A 135 -0.62 -10.01 -14.23
C LYS A 135 0.81 -9.98 -13.70
N ALA A 136 1.76 -9.49 -14.50
CA ALA A 136 3.16 -9.38 -14.07
C ALA A 136 3.33 -8.48 -12.83
N SER A 137 2.50 -7.43 -12.69
CA SER A 137 2.54 -6.55 -11.51
C SER A 137 2.15 -7.25 -10.21
N LEU A 138 1.60 -8.48 -10.26
CA LEU A 138 1.13 -9.19 -9.07
C LEU A 138 2.18 -10.12 -8.43
N LEU A 139 3.42 -10.15 -8.93
CA LEU A 139 4.48 -11.02 -8.38
C LEU A 139 4.62 -10.86 -6.86
N VAL A 140 4.91 -9.64 -6.38
CA VAL A 140 5.10 -9.40 -4.94
C VAL A 140 3.81 -9.63 -4.16
N SER A 141 2.66 -9.19 -4.67
CA SER A 141 1.39 -9.40 -3.95
C SER A 141 1.05 -10.88 -3.79
N ASN A 142 1.30 -11.70 -4.81
CA ASN A 142 1.08 -13.14 -4.76
C ASN A 142 2.05 -13.85 -3.79
N GLN A 143 3.29 -13.36 -3.71
CA GLN A 143 4.35 -14.01 -2.93
C GLN A 143 4.52 -13.43 -1.51
N ASN A 144 3.95 -12.26 -1.21
CA ASN A 144 4.14 -11.54 0.06
C ASN A 144 2.84 -11.03 0.70
N GLY A 145 1.69 -11.09 0.02
CA GLY A 145 0.41 -10.64 0.56
C GLY A 145 0.21 -9.12 0.52
N ASN A 146 -0.72 -8.62 1.34
CA ASN A 146 -1.06 -7.21 1.40
C ASN A 146 -0.05 -6.41 2.23
N MET A 147 0.59 -5.42 1.60
CA MET A 147 1.54 -4.51 2.24
C MET A 147 0.94 -3.11 2.53
N TYR A 148 -0.39 -3.00 2.54
CA TYR A 148 -1.12 -1.74 2.75
C TYR A 148 -0.63 -0.62 1.80
N THR A 149 -0.10 0.48 2.35
CA THR A 149 0.29 1.68 1.60
C THR A 149 1.33 1.37 0.51
N SER A 150 2.25 0.45 0.75
CA SER A 150 3.29 0.09 -0.21
C SER A 150 2.81 -0.92 -1.26
N SER A 151 1.61 -1.50 -1.14
CA SER A 151 1.12 -2.58 -2.01
C SER A 151 1.11 -2.18 -3.50
N VAL A 152 0.60 -1.00 -3.85
CA VAL A 152 0.60 -0.54 -5.26
C VAL A 152 2.02 -0.30 -5.81
N TYR A 153 2.94 0.13 -4.94
CA TYR A 153 4.35 0.34 -5.32
C TYR A 153 5.12 -0.98 -5.37
N GLY A 154 4.73 -1.99 -4.59
CA GLY A 154 5.16 -3.38 -4.76
C GLY A 154 4.69 -3.95 -6.11
N SER A 155 3.50 -3.56 -6.57
CA SER A 155 3.03 -3.90 -7.92
C SER A 155 3.85 -3.20 -9.01
N LEU A 156 4.23 -1.94 -8.81
CA LEU A 156 5.14 -1.23 -9.70
C LEU A 156 6.53 -1.89 -9.73
N ALA A 157 7.09 -2.25 -8.58
CA ALA A 157 8.37 -2.94 -8.49
C ALA A 157 8.33 -4.30 -9.20
N SER A 158 7.23 -5.05 -9.03
CA SER A 158 6.99 -6.32 -9.73
C SER A 158 7.00 -6.14 -11.24
N LEU A 159 6.37 -5.07 -11.75
CA LEU A 159 6.39 -4.74 -13.17
C LEU A 159 7.81 -4.42 -13.65
N LEU A 160 8.52 -3.52 -12.96
CA LEU A 160 9.88 -3.11 -13.33
C LEU A 160 10.89 -4.27 -13.29
N ALA A 161 10.69 -5.24 -12.38
CA ALA A 161 11.55 -6.42 -12.25
C ALA A 161 11.43 -7.42 -13.42
N GLN A 162 10.36 -7.36 -14.22
CA GLN A 162 10.02 -8.40 -15.21
C GLN A 162 10.03 -7.92 -16.67
N TYR A 163 10.24 -6.62 -16.91
CA TYR A 163 10.29 -6.05 -18.26
C TYR A 163 11.59 -5.30 -18.49
N SER A 164 12.17 -5.45 -19.67
CA SER A 164 13.37 -4.71 -20.06
C SER A 164 13.07 -3.23 -20.25
N PRO A 165 14.09 -2.35 -20.18
CA PRO A 165 13.93 -0.92 -20.50
C PRO A 165 13.22 -0.68 -21.84
N GLN A 166 13.54 -1.46 -22.88
CA GLN A 166 12.95 -1.30 -24.22
C GLN A 166 11.47 -1.68 -24.25
N GLN A 167 11.04 -2.66 -23.46
CA GLN A 167 9.63 -3.03 -23.35
C GLN A 167 8.81 -1.96 -22.60
N LEU A 168 9.45 -1.21 -21.69
CA LEU A 168 8.83 -0.16 -20.87
C LEU A 168 8.90 1.23 -21.52
N ALA A 169 9.86 1.49 -22.41
CA ALA A 169 10.10 2.81 -22.99
C ALA A 169 8.83 3.41 -23.62
N GLY A 170 8.54 4.66 -23.27
CA GLY A 170 7.38 5.39 -23.77
C GLY A 170 6.01 4.83 -23.36
N LYS A 171 5.95 3.76 -22.54
CA LYS A 171 4.68 3.16 -22.11
C LYS A 171 3.95 4.04 -21.09
N ARG A 172 2.62 3.95 -21.06
CA ARG A 172 1.79 4.58 -20.03
C ARG A 172 1.39 3.53 -19.00
N ILE A 173 1.72 3.77 -17.75
CA ILE A 173 1.36 2.91 -16.61
C ILE A 173 0.24 3.60 -15.85
N GLY A 174 -0.96 3.03 -15.86
CA GLY A 174 -2.07 3.46 -15.01
C GLY A 174 -1.87 2.92 -13.59
N VAL A 175 -2.15 3.74 -12.58
CA VAL A 175 -1.95 3.43 -11.17
C VAL A 175 -3.21 3.76 -10.39
N PHE A 176 -3.88 2.74 -9.87
CA PHE A 176 -5.01 2.91 -8.94
C PHE A 176 -4.56 2.65 -7.50
N SER A 177 -4.57 3.70 -6.69
CA SER A 177 -4.30 3.62 -5.25
C SER A 177 -5.60 3.78 -4.45
N TYR A 178 -5.77 2.95 -3.43
CA TYR A 178 -6.96 2.91 -2.58
C TYR A 178 -6.56 2.77 -1.11
N GLY A 179 -7.27 3.49 -0.24
CA GLY A 179 -7.29 3.28 1.20
C GLY A 179 -8.70 3.43 1.73
N SER A 180 -9.12 2.50 2.59
CA SER A 180 -10.44 2.50 3.23
C SER A 180 -10.71 3.72 4.10
N GLY A 181 -11.98 4.04 4.34
CA GLY A 181 -12.43 5.23 5.06
C GLY A 181 -13.18 6.31 4.26
N LEU A 182 -13.04 6.53 2.94
CA LEU A 182 -12.09 6.07 1.94
C LEU A 182 -11.46 7.24 1.18
N ALA A 183 -10.23 7.02 0.72
CA ALA A 183 -9.49 7.87 -0.20
C ALA A 183 -8.90 7.04 -1.33
N ALA A 184 -9.09 7.50 -2.57
CA ALA A 184 -8.61 6.79 -3.75
C ALA A 184 -8.22 7.77 -4.86
N THR A 185 -7.25 7.36 -5.67
CA THR A 185 -6.77 8.11 -6.83
C THR A 185 -6.38 7.15 -7.94
N LEU A 186 -6.85 7.41 -9.15
CA LEU A 186 -6.27 6.86 -10.37
C LEU A 186 -5.41 7.95 -11.03
N TYR A 187 -4.13 7.66 -11.21
CA TYR A 187 -3.19 8.52 -11.92
C TYR A 187 -2.40 7.69 -12.94
N SER A 188 -1.49 8.32 -13.68
CA SER A 188 -0.65 7.60 -14.63
C SER A 188 0.77 8.13 -14.67
N LEU A 189 1.70 7.23 -14.94
CA LEU A 189 3.10 7.52 -15.21
C LEU A 189 3.35 7.35 -16.71
N LYS A 190 4.20 8.21 -17.28
CA LYS A 190 4.74 8.04 -18.63
C LYS A 190 6.21 7.67 -18.50
N VAL A 191 6.57 6.49 -18.96
CA VAL A 191 7.96 6.03 -18.94
C VAL A 191 8.76 6.81 -19.97
N THR A 192 9.98 7.19 -19.63
CA THR A 192 10.93 7.85 -20.56
C THR A 192 11.11 7.02 -21.84
N GLN A 193 11.47 7.67 -22.95
CA GLN A 193 11.85 6.98 -24.18
C GLN A 193 13.29 6.46 -24.13
N ASP A 194 14.12 7.03 -23.25
CA ASP A 194 15.52 6.62 -23.11
C ASP A 194 15.64 5.27 -22.38
N ALA A 195 15.94 4.24 -23.16
CA ALA A 195 16.18 2.87 -22.73
C ALA A 195 17.61 2.40 -23.08
N THR A 196 18.54 3.35 -23.22
CA THR A 196 19.94 3.04 -23.49
C THR A 196 20.64 2.46 -22.25
N PRO A 197 21.71 1.65 -22.41
CA PRO A 197 22.49 1.18 -21.26
C PRO A 197 23.01 2.34 -20.41
N GLY A 198 22.85 2.23 -19.09
CA GLY A 198 23.24 3.28 -18.13
C GLY A 198 22.24 4.43 -17.96
N SER A 199 21.16 4.46 -18.76
CA SER A 199 20.05 5.40 -18.59
C SER A 199 19.36 5.24 -17.23
N ALA A 200 18.52 6.21 -16.86
CA ALA A 200 17.75 6.14 -15.62
C ALA A 200 16.78 4.92 -15.61
N LEU A 201 16.20 4.58 -16.76
CA LEU A 201 15.29 3.43 -16.90
C LEU A 201 16.04 2.10 -16.79
N ASP A 202 17.23 2.02 -17.39
CA ASP A 202 18.10 0.85 -17.24
C ASP A 202 18.50 0.64 -15.78
N LYS A 203 18.95 1.69 -15.08
CA LYS A 203 19.34 1.62 -13.66
C LYS A 203 18.20 1.18 -12.74
N ILE A 204 16.98 1.70 -12.91
CA ILE A 204 15.86 1.36 -12.02
C ILE A 204 15.28 -0.04 -12.30
N THR A 205 15.36 -0.53 -13.53
CA THR A 205 14.96 -1.91 -13.85
C THR A 205 16.02 -2.90 -13.37
N ALA A 206 17.31 -2.60 -13.58
CA ALA A 206 18.43 -3.38 -13.09
C ALA A 206 18.44 -3.50 -11.55
N SER A 207 18.05 -2.45 -10.82
CA SER A 207 18.00 -2.50 -9.35
C SER A 207 16.89 -3.40 -8.77
N LEU A 208 16.01 -3.93 -9.63
CA LEU A 208 14.87 -4.77 -9.25
C LEU A 208 14.87 -6.13 -9.96
N CYS A 209 15.83 -6.41 -10.85
CA CYS A 209 15.82 -7.64 -11.65
C CYS A 209 16.00 -8.91 -10.80
N ASP A 210 16.56 -8.79 -9.59
CA ASP A 210 16.75 -9.87 -8.62
C ASP A 210 15.54 -10.07 -7.70
N LEU A 211 14.45 -9.31 -7.87
CA LEU A 211 13.31 -9.29 -6.95
C LEU A 211 12.70 -10.67 -6.72
N LYS A 212 12.59 -11.50 -7.76
CA LYS A 212 12.11 -12.88 -7.63
C LYS A 212 13.08 -13.73 -6.80
N SER A 213 14.39 -13.63 -7.06
CA SER A 213 15.43 -14.34 -6.29
C SER A 213 15.37 -13.95 -4.80
N ARG A 214 15.19 -12.66 -4.49
CA ARG A 214 15.01 -12.17 -3.11
C ARG A 214 13.74 -12.69 -2.44
N LEU A 215 12.66 -12.90 -3.18
CA LEU A 215 11.44 -13.50 -2.66
C LEU A 215 11.65 -15.00 -2.37
N ASP A 216 12.36 -15.69 -3.26
CA ASP A 216 12.64 -17.13 -3.18
C ASP A 216 13.69 -17.46 -2.10
N SER A 217 14.54 -16.50 -1.71
CA SER A 217 15.53 -16.66 -0.63
C SER A 217 14.95 -16.57 0.79
N ARG A 218 13.66 -16.27 0.93
CA ARG A 218 12.98 -16.25 2.24
C ARG A 218 12.83 -17.67 2.80
N THR A 219 12.74 -17.77 4.12
CA THR A 219 12.52 -19.04 4.80
C THR A 219 11.02 -19.29 4.99
N CYS A 220 10.55 -20.47 4.59
CA CYS A 220 9.19 -20.92 4.87
C CYS A 220 9.06 -21.28 6.35
N VAL A 221 8.04 -20.75 7.02
CA VAL A 221 7.74 -21.04 8.43
C VAL A 221 6.43 -21.82 8.51
N ALA A 222 6.38 -22.85 9.36
CA ALA A 222 5.19 -23.66 9.55
C ALA A 222 4.02 -22.81 10.11
N PRO A 223 2.76 -23.08 9.73
CA PRO A 223 1.60 -22.30 10.18
C PRO A 223 1.47 -22.16 11.70
N ALA A 224 1.80 -23.22 12.45
CA ALA A 224 1.76 -23.17 13.92
C ALA A 224 2.76 -22.14 14.49
N ALA A 225 4.01 -22.13 14.01
CA ALA A 225 5.02 -21.16 14.45
C ALA A 225 4.67 -19.72 14.03
N PHE A 226 4.02 -19.55 12.87
CA PHE A 226 3.46 -18.26 12.48
C PHE A 226 2.34 -17.81 13.44
N ALA A 227 1.42 -18.69 13.82
CA ALA A 227 0.35 -18.38 14.77
C ALA A 227 0.92 -17.96 16.15
N GLU A 228 1.93 -18.65 16.66
CA GLU A 228 2.63 -18.26 17.90
C GLU A 228 3.29 -16.87 17.77
N SER A 229 3.87 -16.57 16.60
CA SER A 229 4.46 -15.24 16.33
C SER A 229 3.40 -14.14 16.30
N MET A 230 2.20 -14.43 15.78
CA MET A 230 1.06 -13.49 15.80
C MET A 230 0.56 -13.27 17.22
N LYS A 231 0.43 -14.34 18.02
CA LYS A 231 0.05 -14.23 19.43
C LYS A 231 1.05 -13.41 20.24
N LEU A 232 2.36 -13.65 20.07
CA LEU A 232 3.39 -12.83 20.70
C LEU A 232 3.28 -11.35 20.31
N ARG A 233 2.93 -11.06 19.05
CA ARG A 233 2.71 -9.68 18.57
C ARG A 233 1.52 -9.01 19.26
N GLU A 234 0.43 -9.75 19.48
CA GLU A 234 -0.73 -9.28 20.24
C GLU A 234 -0.33 -8.98 21.69
N ASP A 235 0.28 -9.95 22.37
CA ASP A 235 0.67 -9.86 23.79
C ASP A 235 1.67 -8.71 24.06
N THR A 236 2.49 -8.36 23.07
CA THR A 236 3.54 -7.35 23.20
C THR A 236 3.15 -5.96 22.69
N HIS A 237 1.94 -5.78 22.14
CA HIS A 237 1.54 -4.55 21.43
C HIS A 237 1.70 -3.26 22.26
N HIS A 238 1.36 -3.32 23.55
CA HIS A 238 1.41 -2.18 24.48
C HIS A 238 2.56 -2.23 25.49
N LEU A 239 3.44 -3.24 25.41
CA LEU A 239 4.48 -3.40 26.42
C LEU A 239 5.56 -2.32 26.29
N GLY A 240 5.77 -1.58 27.38
CA GLY A 240 6.99 -0.82 27.64
C GLY A 240 8.07 -1.71 28.27
N ASN A 241 9.30 -1.21 28.35
CA ASN A 241 10.42 -1.91 28.99
C ASN A 241 10.67 -3.35 28.45
N TYR A 242 10.50 -3.56 27.15
CA TYR A 242 10.59 -4.86 26.49
C TYR A 242 11.82 -4.98 25.59
N ILE A 243 12.43 -6.17 25.58
CA ILE A 243 13.52 -6.55 24.66
C ILE A 243 12.99 -7.66 23.75
N PRO A 244 12.91 -7.44 22.42
CA PRO A 244 12.51 -8.47 21.47
C PRO A 244 13.38 -9.73 21.54
N GLN A 245 12.75 -10.90 21.47
CA GLN A 245 13.42 -12.20 21.65
C GLN A 245 13.79 -12.90 20.33
N SER A 246 13.34 -12.37 19.18
CA SER A 246 13.56 -12.99 17.88
C SER A 246 15.04 -12.94 17.45
N SER A 247 15.51 -13.99 16.78
CA SER A 247 16.89 -14.08 16.30
C SER A 247 17.20 -13.00 15.25
N ILE A 248 18.29 -12.26 15.48
CA ILE A 248 18.86 -11.28 14.55
C ILE A 248 19.46 -11.97 13.30
N ASP A 249 19.96 -13.21 13.45
CA ASP A 249 20.66 -13.94 12.39
C ASP A 249 19.74 -14.25 11.20
N SER A 250 18.44 -14.37 11.46
CA SER A 250 17.39 -14.64 10.47
C SER A 250 17.04 -13.43 9.60
N LEU A 251 17.43 -12.22 9.99
CA LEU A 251 17.15 -11.01 9.22
C LEU A 251 18.05 -10.94 7.99
N PHE A 252 17.54 -10.34 6.91
CA PHE A 252 18.37 -10.03 5.76
C PHE A 252 19.48 -9.03 6.14
N GLU A 253 20.58 -9.10 5.41
CA GLU A 253 21.71 -8.18 5.53
C GLU A 253 21.30 -6.70 5.49
N GLY A 254 21.87 -5.87 6.37
CA GLY A 254 21.58 -4.44 6.43
C GLY A 254 20.17 -4.08 6.92
N THR A 255 19.39 -5.05 7.42
CA THR A 255 18.06 -4.79 7.98
C THR A 255 18.17 -4.08 9.32
N TRP A 256 17.43 -2.98 9.49
CA TRP A 256 17.22 -2.33 10.78
C TRP A 256 16.25 -3.15 11.63
N TYR A 257 16.55 -3.31 12.92
CA TYR A 257 15.71 -4.03 13.87
C TYR A 257 15.57 -3.29 15.19
N LEU A 258 14.48 -3.56 15.90
CA LEU A 258 14.19 -3.00 17.21
C LEU A 258 15.05 -3.71 18.26
N VAL A 259 15.88 -2.95 18.98
CA VAL A 259 16.74 -3.46 20.05
C VAL A 259 15.98 -3.50 21.37
N ARG A 260 15.26 -2.43 21.70
CA ARG A 260 14.57 -2.27 22.97
C ARG A 260 13.49 -1.21 22.90
N VAL A 261 12.40 -1.44 23.62
CA VAL A 261 11.45 -0.41 24.06
C VAL A 261 11.73 -0.15 25.53
N ASP A 262 12.04 1.08 25.92
CA ASP A 262 12.33 1.38 27.32
C ASP A 262 11.06 1.68 28.14
N GLU A 263 11.21 2.01 29.42
CA GLU A 263 10.13 2.33 30.35
C GLU A 263 9.34 3.60 29.98
N LYS A 264 9.87 4.42 29.08
CA LYS A 264 9.23 5.63 28.53
C LYS A 264 8.77 5.45 27.09
N HIS A 265 8.68 4.19 26.62
CA HIS A 265 8.27 3.82 25.26
C HIS A 265 9.20 4.36 24.15
N ARG A 266 10.42 4.80 24.49
CA ARG A 266 11.43 5.17 23.49
C ARG A 266 11.97 3.90 22.86
N ARG A 267 12.18 3.93 21.54
CA ARG A 267 12.62 2.78 20.75
C ARG A 267 14.05 2.97 20.30
N THR A 268 14.92 2.02 20.64
CA THR A 268 16.31 1.97 20.13
C THR A 268 16.39 0.95 19.01
N TYR A 269 17.11 1.29 17.94
CA TYR A 269 17.30 0.43 16.77
C TYR A 269 18.78 0.19 16.51
N ALA A 270 19.08 -0.96 15.91
CA ALA A 270 20.39 -1.29 15.39
C ALA A 270 20.22 -1.92 14.00
N ARG A 271 21.33 -2.12 13.28
CA ARG A 271 21.33 -2.63 11.92
C ARG A 271 22.14 -3.93 11.87
N ARG A 272 21.57 -4.99 11.29
CA ARG A 272 22.31 -6.24 11.05
C ARG A 272 23.53 -5.93 10.16
N PRO A 273 24.74 -6.39 10.51
CA PRO A 273 25.93 -6.13 9.73
C PRO A 273 25.76 -6.51 8.25
N SER A 274 26.40 -5.73 7.38
CA SER A 274 26.61 -6.07 5.97
C SER A 274 28.11 -6.30 5.77
N PRO A 275 28.56 -7.47 5.26
CA PRO A 275 29.97 -7.72 4.89
C PRO A 275 30.60 -6.62 4.03
N ASN A 276 29.83 -5.75 3.39
CA ASN A 276 30.35 -4.65 2.57
C ASN A 276 30.41 -3.28 3.30
N THR A 277 30.17 -3.22 4.62
CA THR A 277 30.15 -1.94 5.37
C THR A 277 31.46 -1.57 6.08
N ASP A 278 32.55 -2.33 5.91
CA ASP A 278 33.84 -2.06 6.56
C ASP A 278 34.65 -0.91 5.92
N THR A 279 34.03 0.06 5.24
CA THR A 279 34.77 1.20 4.66
C THR A 279 34.31 2.59 5.09
N LEU A 280 33.35 2.76 6.00
CA LEU A 280 33.02 4.09 6.53
C LEU A 280 32.49 4.03 7.97
N ALA A 281 33.41 3.91 8.94
CA ALA A 281 33.44 4.59 10.25
C ALA A 281 34.23 3.78 11.28
N ASP A 282 35.57 3.82 11.19
CA ASP A 282 36.39 3.70 12.40
C ASP A 282 36.15 4.96 13.24
N GLY A 283 35.32 4.83 14.28
CA GLY A 283 35.11 5.93 15.22
C GLY A 283 33.76 5.89 15.94
N GLU A 284 33.43 4.79 16.61
CA GLU A 284 32.75 4.76 17.91
C GLU A 284 32.55 3.30 18.32
N GLY A 285 33.09 2.93 19.48
CA GLY A 285 33.32 1.54 19.88
C GLY A 285 32.07 0.67 19.92
N LEU A 286 32.21 -0.56 19.42
CA LEU A 286 31.33 -1.67 19.75
C LEU A 286 31.27 -1.83 21.28
N VAL A 287 30.14 -1.45 21.88
CA VAL A 287 29.81 -1.88 23.23
C VAL A 287 29.29 -3.32 23.12
N HIS A 288 30.22 -4.27 23.18
CA HIS A 288 29.91 -5.62 23.62
C HIS A 288 29.49 -5.53 25.10
N SER A 289 28.19 -5.54 25.38
CA SER A 289 27.72 -5.76 26.76
C SER A 289 27.56 -7.26 26.99
N SER A 290 28.68 -7.93 27.22
CA SER A 290 28.72 -9.07 28.12
C SER A 290 28.87 -8.52 29.54
N THR A 291 28.01 -8.99 30.45
CA THR A 291 28.03 -8.80 31.92
C THR A 291 27.87 -7.37 32.45
N ALA A 292 26.78 -7.12 33.19
CA ALA A 292 26.82 -6.35 34.45
C ALA A 292 25.49 -6.53 35.21
N ALA A 293 25.53 -7.39 36.24
CA ALA A 293 24.69 -7.18 37.41
C ALA A 293 25.22 -5.93 38.12
N GLU A 294 24.53 -4.80 38.04
CA GLU A 294 24.77 -3.67 38.94
C GLU A 294 23.44 -3.04 39.36
N HIS A 295 23.14 -3.24 40.65
CA HIS A 295 22.10 -2.52 41.37
C HIS A 295 22.72 -1.21 41.86
N ILE A 296 22.24 -0.07 41.36
CA ILE A 296 22.67 1.26 41.84
C ILE A 296 21.47 1.93 42.54
N PRO A 297 21.58 2.30 43.84
CA PRO A 297 20.51 3.01 44.54
C PRO A 297 20.52 4.51 44.21
N SER A 298 19.32 5.10 44.07
CA SER A 298 19.14 6.53 43.81
C SER A 298 19.39 7.39 45.05
N PRO A 299 20.10 8.54 44.95
CA PRO A 299 20.08 9.55 46.00
C PRO A 299 18.94 10.55 45.75
N ALA A 300 18.06 10.69 46.74
CA ALA A 300 17.02 11.71 46.78
C ALA A 300 17.62 13.12 46.75
N LYS A 301 17.10 14.01 45.89
CA LYS A 301 17.35 15.46 45.97
C LYS A 301 16.05 16.22 46.22
N LYS A 302 16.10 17.04 47.27
CA LYS A 302 15.07 17.95 47.78
C LYS A 302 14.70 19.02 46.74
N VAL A 303 13.41 19.31 46.64
CA VAL A 303 12.83 20.41 45.84
C VAL A 303 12.78 21.69 46.70
N PRO A 304 13.21 22.87 46.22
CA PRO A 304 13.03 24.13 46.95
C PRO A 304 11.60 24.67 46.79
N ARG A 305 11.00 25.15 47.88
CA ARG A 305 9.73 25.90 47.90
C ARG A 305 9.96 27.36 47.48
N LEU A 306 9.03 27.93 46.70
CA LEU A 306 8.91 29.37 46.47
C LEU A 306 7.94 29.98 47.50
N PRO A 307 8.22 31.18 48.06
CA PRO A 307 7.35 31.84 49.03
C PRO A 307 6.21 32.61 48.34
N GLY A 308 5.03 32.55 48.94
CA GLY A 308 3.85 33.33 48.53
C GLY A 308 3.81 34.71 49.19
N THR A 309 3.18 35.66 48.49
CA THR A 309 2.68 36.92 49.06
C THR A 309 1.34 37.25 48.42
N ALA A 310 0.39 37.58 49.28
CA ALA A 310 -1.01 37.87 48.99
C ALA A 310 -1.22 39.30 48.43
N ALA A 311 -2.22 39.45 47.56
CA ALA A 311 -3.02 40.65 47.40
C ALA A 311 -4.44 40.24 46.96
N GLU A 312 -5.44 40.81 47.62
CA GLU A 312 -6.87 40.47 47.61
C GLU A 312 -7.63 40.91 46.32
N PRO A 313 -8.90 40.47 46.14
CA PRO A 313 -9.51 40.29 44.83
C PRO A 313 -10.43 41.44 44.39
N GLU A 314 -10.47 41.72 43.08
CA GLU A 314 -11.58 42.43 42.46
C GLU A 314 -12.58 41.44 41.85
N ALA A 315 -13.85 41.64 42.22
CA ALA A 315 -14.99 40.85 41.82
C ALA A 315 -15.42 41.16 40.38
N ALA A 316 -15.72 40.12 39.61
CA ALA A 316 -16.61 40.20 38.45
C ALA A 316 -17.49 38.95 38.40
N VAL A 317 -18.75 39.16 38.80
CA VAL A 317 -19.87 38.23 38.73
C VAL A 317 -20.33 38.15 37.27
N ILE A 318 -20.39 36.96 36.67
CA ILE A 318 -21.41 36.65 35.64
C ILE A 318 -21.93 35.23 35.88
N SER A 319 -23.25 35.20 36.05
CA SER A 319 -24.14 34.09 36.36
C SER A 319 -24.31 33.10 35.21
N ASN A 320 -24.29 31.80 35.51
CA ASN A 320 -24.91 30.76 34.69
C ASN A 320 -26.35 30.58 35.18
N GLY A 321 -27.33 31.02 34.37
CA GLY A 321 -28.74 30.72 34.56
C GLY A 321 -29.13 29.39 33.91
N GLU A 322 -29.89 28.60 34.68
CA GLU A 322 -30.46 27.29 34.36
C GLU A 322 -31.65 27.35 33.39
N HIS A 323 -31.82 26.31 32.57
CA HIS A 323 -32.97 25.38 32.61
C HIS A 323 -32.72 24.17 31.70
#